data_AF-A0A950XUT8-F1
#
_entry.id   AF-A0A950XUT8-F1
#
_cell.length_a   1.000
_cell.length_b   1.000
_cell.length_c   1.000
_cell.angle_alpha   90.00
_cell.angle_beta   90.00
_cell.angle_gamma   90.00
#
_symmetry.space_group_name_H-M   'P 1'
#
loop_
_entity.id
_entity.type
_entity.pdbx_description
1 polymer ?
#
loop_
_entity_poly.entity_id
_entity_poly.type
_entity_poly.pdbx_seq_one_letter_code
_entity_poly.pdbx_strand_id
1 'polypeptide(L)'
;MKFAILPVLALFVCACSETPTETKTKTPEKPPEPITGRQAFQYTYPSARMWAPDAEPLTVQSLNLEKVTSEDGKAGAWEIVYVSMQLGRARTYSWSAIELDNLHKGVFGGADEAWRGPVGQQRPFPSQGLKIDTPEALNTATKEAAKYLSKPGEKPPITFLLESTPRFPNPVWRVLWGPSVSAAKYSVTVDATTGDPLARD
;
A
#
# COMPACT_ATOMS: atom_id res chain seq x y z
N MET A 1 -22.44 -21.85 -61.32
CA MET A 1 -23.48 -22.54 -60.51
C MET A 1 -23.13 -22.30 -59.04
N LYS A 2 -23.80 -21.40 -58.33
CA LYS A 2 -25.15 -21.43 -57.72
C LYS A 2 -25.17 -22.13 -56.35
N PHE A 3 -25.41 -21.30 -55.31
CA PHE A 3 -26.09 -21.50 -54.01
C PHE A 3 -25.49 -22.55 -53.04
N ALA A 4 -25.27 -22.36 -51.71
CA ALA A 4 -25.81 -21.56 -50.60
C ALA A 4 -26.28 -22.52 -49.48
N ILE A 5 -26.34 -22.00 -48.24
CA ILE A 5 -27.15 -22.42 -47.06
C ILE A 5 -26.38 -23.09 -45.90
N LEU A 6 -26.34 -22.36 -44.79
CA LEU A 6 -26.23 -22.81 -43.39
C LEU A 6 -27.66 -23.10 -42.86
N PRO A 7 -27.92 -24.03 -41.91
CA PRO A 7 -27.97 -23.60 -40.49
C PRO A 7 -27.67 -24.67 -39.39
N VAL A 8 -27.30 -24.12 -38.23
CA VAL A 8 -27.43 -24.50 -36.80
C VAL A 8 -28.25 -25.76 -36.41
N LEU A 9 -27.72 -26.56 -35.46
CA LEU A 9 -28.53 -27.12 -34.35
C LEU A 9 -27.67 -27.39 -33.10
N ALA A 10 -28.09 -26.78 -31.98
CA ALA A 10 -27.55 -26.98 -30.64
C ALA A 10 -28.13 -28.25 -29.98
N LEU A 11 -27.30 -28.97 -29.21
CA LEU A 11 -27.75 -29.98 -28.26
C LEU A 11 -27.10 -29.69 -26.89
N PHE A 12 -27.90 -29.10 -26.01
CA PHE A 12 -27.67 -29.06 -24.57
C PHE A 12 -27.83 -30.48 -24.02
N VAL A 13 -26.84 -30.97 -23.28
CA VAL A 13 -27.03 -32.10 -22.37
C VAL A 13 -26.56 -31.66 -20.99
N CYS A 14 -27.54 -31.44 -20.11
CA CYS A 14 -27.34 -31.38 -18.66
C CYS A 14 -26.81 -32.74 -18.19
N ALA A 15 -25.60 -32.77 -17.65
CA ALA A 15 -25.13 -33.84 -16.80
C ALA A 15 -24.92 -33.26 -15.40
N CYS A 16 -25.93 -33.42 -14.55
CA CYS A 16 -25.78 -33.28 -13.11
C CYS A 16 -24.79 -34.35 -12.64
N SER A 17 -23.64 -33.93 -12.13
CA SER A 17 -22.84 -34.75 -11.23
C SER A 17 -22.78 -34.00 -9.91
N GLU A 18 -23.63 -34.42 -8.96
CA GLU A 18 -23.50 -34.08 -7.55
C GLU A 18 -22.13 -34.58 -7.09
N THR A 19 -21.24 -33.64 -6.83
CA THR A 19 -19.94 -33.91 -6.21
C THR A 19 -20.12 -33.74 -4.70
N PRO A 20 -19.62 -34.65 -3.84
CA PRO A 20 -19.75 -34.50 -2.40
C PRO A 20 -18.95 -33.27 -1.97
N THR A 21 -19.61 -32.35 -1.27
CA THR A 21 -18.97 -31.20 -0.63
C THR A 21 -18.01 -31.70 0.44
N GLU A 22 -16.74 -31.88 0.10
CA GLU A 22 -15.68 -31.94 1.09
C GLU A 22 -15.69 -30.62 1.87
N THR A 23 -16.15 -30.69 3.11
CA THR A 23 -15.92 -29.67 4.11
C THR A 23 -14.41 -29.51 4.26
N LYS A 24 -13.81 -28.59 3.50
CA LYS A 24 -12.44 -28.12 3.71
C LYS A 24 -12.35 -27.66 5.15
N THR A 25 -11.75 -28.49 6.00
CA THR A 25 -11.26 -28.10 7.30
C THR A 25 -10.42 -26.84 7.09
N LYS A 26 -10.85 -25.70 7.65
CA LYS A 26 -10.06 -24.46 7.60
C LYS A 26 -8.70 -24.79 8.22
N THR A 27 -7.69 -24.96 7.38
CA THR A 27 -6.29 -24.92 7.80
C THR A 27 -6.15 -23.72 8.74
N PRO A 28 -5.55 -23.86 9.93
CA PRO A 28 -5.34 -22.74 10.83
C PRO A 28 -4.72 -21.61 10.02
N GLU A 29 -5.41 -20.47 9.94
CA GLU A 29 -4.89 -19.33 9.19
C GLU A 29 -3.51 -19.00 9.76
N LYS A 30 -2.50 -19.00 8.89
CA LYS A 30 -1.16 -18.56 9.26
C LYS A 30 -1.30 -17.21 9.97
N PRO A 31 -0.61 -16.99 11.11
CA PRO A 31 -0.70 -15.73 11.80
C PRO A 31 -0.41 -14.58 10.83
N PRO A 32 -1.18 -13.48 10.91
CA PRO A 32 -1.02 -12.34 10.02
C PRO A 32 0.42 -11.80 10.12
N GLU A 33 1.21 -11.98 9.07
CA GLU A 33 2.59 -11.50 9.03
C GLU A 33 2.62 -10.05 8.56
N PRO A 34 3.15 -9.11 9.37
CA PRO A 34 3.31 -7.74 8.92
C PRO A 34 4.33 -7.67 7.77
N ILE A 35 4.14 -6.73 6.85
CA ILE A 35 5.02 -6.54 5.69
C ILE A 35 5.60 -5.12 5.67
N THR A 36 6.63 -4.94 4.85
CA THR A 36 7.26 -3.64 4.59
C THR A 36 6.43 -2.77 3.64
N GLY A 37 6.75 -1.48 3.59
CA GLY A 37 6.06 -0.54 2.70
C GLY A 37 6.26 -0.85 1.22
N ARG A 38 7.46 -1.29 0.82
CA ARG A 38 7.72 -1.68 -0.58
C ARG A 38 7.01 -2.97 -0.96
N GLN A 39 6.93 -3.95 -0.05
CA GLN A 39 6.13 -5.15 -0.31
C GLN A 39 4.67 -4.80 -0.52
N ALA A 40 4.10 -3.93 0.30
CA ALA A 40 2.71 -3.47 0.14
C ALA A 40 2.51 -2.78 -1.22
N PHE A 41 3.43 -1.88 -1.60
CA PHE A 41 3.43 -1.25 -2.92
C PHE A 41 3.48 -2.29 -4.05
N GLN A 42 4.35 -3.30 -3.95
CA GLN A 42 4.48 -4.35 -4.97
C GLN A 42 3.22 -5.21 -5.10
N TYR A 43 2.49 -5.44 -3.99
CA TYR A 43 1.24 -6.19 -4.01
C TYR A 43 0.08 -5.40 -4.62
N THR A 44 0.00 -4.09 -4.37
CA THR A 44 -1.10 -3.26 -4.86
C THR A 44 -0.85 -2.71 -6.26
N TYR A 45 0.40 -2.51 -6.68
CA TYR A 45 0.72 -1.87 -7.95
C TYR A 45 0.16 -2.59 -9.19
N PRO A 46 0.21 -3.94 -9.33
CA PRO A 46 -0.42 -4.61 -10.46
C PRO A 46 -1.92 -4.31 -10.60
N SER A 47 -2.64 -4.27 -9.48
CA SER A 47 -4.08 -3.96 -9.45
C SER A 47 -4.35 -2.50 -9.84
N ALA A 48 -3.48 -1.57 -9.41
CA ALA A 48 -3.56 -0.17 -9.83
C ALA A 48 -3.30 0.00 -11.34
N ARG A 49 -2.32 -0.73 -11.87
CA ARG A 49 -1.97 -0.75 -13.31
C ARG A 49 -3.06 -1.38 -14.18
N MET A 50 -3.80 -2.35 -13.63
CA MET A 50 -4.98 -2.93 -14.27
C MET A 50 -6.18 -1.95 -14.27
N TRP A 51 -6.35 -1.18 -13.20
CA TRP A 51 -7.37 -0.13 -13.13
C TRP A 51 -7.09 1.02 -14.10
N ALA A 52 -5.85 1.51 -14.13
CA ALA A 52 -5.43 2.56 -15.05
C ALA A 52 -4.01 2.29 -15.58
N PRO A 53 -3.82 2.14 -16.91
CA PRO A 53 -2.51 1.97 -17.53
C PRO A 53 -1.60 3.20 -17.45
N ASP A 54 -2.02 4.30 -16.84
CA ASP A 54 -1.18 5.46 -16.49
C ASP A 54 -1.12 5.68 -14.97
N ALA A 55 -1.55 4.71 -14.15
CA ALA A 55 -1.53 4.83 -12.70
C ALA A 55 -0.11 5.12 -12.18
N GLU A 56 0.02 6.27 -11.50
CA GLU A 56 1.21 6.70 -10.78
C GLU A 56 0.94 6.69 -9.26
N PRO A 57 1.88 6.24 -8.43
CA PRO A 57 1.71 6.31 -6.98
C PRO A 57 1.82 7.75 -6.48
N LEU A 58 0.98 8.09 -5.52
CA LEU A 58 0.94 9.38 -4.84
C LEU A 58 1.47 9.28 -3.41
N THR A 59 1.03 8.26 -2.65
CA THR A 59 1.48 7.99 -1.28
C THR A 59 1.54 6.51 -0.97
N VAL A 60 2.39 6.11 -0.02
CA VAL A 60 2.36 4.79 0.64
C VAL A 60 2.39 5.02 2.15
N GLN A 61 1.36 4.60 2.88
CA GLN A 61 1.21 4.89 4.30
C GLN A 61 0.95 3.60 5.09
N SER A 62 1.63 3.44 6.23
CA SER A 62 1.33 2.34 7.16
C SER A 62 0.10 2.65 8.01
N LEU A 63 -0.68 1.62 8.31
CA LEU A 63 -1.74 1.68 9.32
C LEU A 63 -1.33 0.86 10.55
N ASN A 64 -1.45 1.46 11.73
CA ASN A 64 -1.21 0.76 12.99
C ASN A 64 -2.46 -0.02 13.39
N LEU A 65 -2.32 -1.35 13.54
CA LEU A 65 -3.39 -2.25 13.94
C LEU A 65 -3.14 -2.74 15.37
N GLU A 66 -4.19 -2.84 16.18
CA GLU A 66 -4.06 -3.34 17.56
C GLU A 66 -3.64 -4.81 17.63
N LYS A 67 -4.10 -5.62 16.66
CA LYS A 67 -3.90 -7.08 16.64
C LYS A 67 -2.63 -7.54 15.93
N VAL A 68 -1.93 -6.64 15.24
CA VAL A 68 -0.72 -6.96 14.47
C VAL A 68 0.34 -5.92 14.80
N THR A 69 1.34 -6.34 15.55
CA THR A 69 2.43 -5.46 15.99
C THR A 69 3.22 -4.94 14.78
N SER A 70 3.35 -3.61 14.72
CA SER A 70 4.26 -2.93 13.80
C SER A 70 5.65 -2.86 14.43
N GLU A 71 6.59 -3.67 13.92
CA GLU A 71 7.98 -3.72 14.37
C GLU A 71 8.95 -3.85 13.19
N ASP A 72 10.22 -3.49 13.40
CA ASP A 72 11.29 -3.63 12.41
C ASP A 72 10.99 -3.03 11.03
N GLY A 73 10.22 -1.93 11.01
CA GLY A 73 9.82 -1.27 9.77
C GLY A 73 8.70 -1.98 9.02
N LYS A 74 7.99 -2.92 9.64
CA LYS A 74 6.82 -3.60 9.07
C LYS A 74 5.54 -3.10 9.73
N ALA A 75 4.43 -3.23 9.00
CA ALA A 75 3.10 -2.94 9.51
C ALA A 75 2.09 -4.01 9.09
N GLY A 76 1.06 -4.19 9.91
CA GLY A 76 -0.04 -5.13 9.66
C GLY A 76 -0.99 -4.68 8.54
N ALA A 77 -0.93 -3.41 8.15
CA ALA A 77 -1.69 -2.88 7.04
C ALA A 77 -1.04 -1.63 6.41
N TRP A 78 -1.40 -1.40 5.15
CA TRP A 78 -0.89 -0.31 4.33
C TRP A 78 -1.98 0.26 3.43
N GLU A 79 -1.93 1.56 3.20
CA GLU A 79 -2.72 2.27 2.20
C GLU A 79 -1.81 2.90 1.16
N ILE A 80 -2.18 2.76 -0.10
CA ILE A 80 -1.46 3.31 -1.23
C ILE A 80 -2.46 4.04 -2.12
N VAL A 81 -2.22 5.33 -2.35
CA VAL A 81 -3.02 6.12 -3.27
C VAL A 81 -2.35 6.11 -4.63
N TYR A 82 -3.11 5.72 -5.66
CA TYR A 82 -2.70 5.84 -7.05
C TYR A 82 -3.56 6.87 -7.76
N VAL A 83 -2.99 7.57 -8.74
CA VAL A 83 -3.70 8.56 -9.53
C VAL A 83 -3.51 8.29 -11.02
N SER A 84 -4.52 8.66 -11.80
CA SER A 84 -4.50 8.62 -13.26
C SER A 84 -4.85 10.00 -13.79
N MET A 85 -3.91 10.58 -14.52
CA MET A 85 -4.09 11.85 -15.23
C MET A 85 -5.12 11.69 -16.36
N GLN A 86 -5.08 10.56 -17.07
CA GLN A 86 -5.99 10.28 -18.19
C GLN A 86 -7.43 10.11 -17.73
N LEU A 87 -7.67 9.44 -16.60
CA LEU A 87 -9.00 9.29 -16.04
C LEU A 87 -9.44 10.51 -15.22
N GLY A 88 -8.50 11.34 -14.76
CA GLY A 88 -8.78 12.41 -13.79
C GLY A 88 -9.30 11.84 -12.47
N ARG A 89 -8.74 10.70 -12.05
CA ARG A 89 -9.18 9.94 -10.86
C ARG A 89 -8.02 9.55 -9.97
N ALA A 90 -8.32 9.42 -8.68
CA ALA A 90 -7.50 8.74 -7.70
C ALA A 90 -8.22 7.47 -7.23
N ARG A 91 -7.46 6.46 -6.82
CA ARG A 91 -8.01 5.27 -6.15
C ARG A 91 -7.05 4.82 -5.08
N THR A 92 -7.59 4.62 -3.88
CA THR A 92 -6.85 4.06 -2.74
C THR A 92 -6.92 2.55 -2.80
N TYR A 93 -5.76 1.91 -2.68
CA TYR A 93 -5.63 0.48 -2.49
C TYR A 93 -5.11 0.23 -1.09
N SER A 94 -5.67 -0.75 -0.41
CA SER A 94 -5.17 -1.22 0.86
C SER A 94 -4.59 -2.62 0.74
N TRP A 95 -3.62 -2.90 1.60
CA TRP A 95 -3.24 -4.26 1.94
C TRP A 95 -3.42 -4.45 3.44
N SER A 96 -3.95 -5.60 3.85
CA SER A 96 -4.04 -5.97 5.27
C SER A 96 -3.71 -7.42 5.52
N ALA A 97 -3.05 -7.67 6.65
CA ALA A 97 -2.78 -9.02 7.12
C ALA A 97 -4.03 -9.71 7.71
N ILE A 98 -5.02 -8.92 8.14
CA ILE A 98 -6.27 -9.38 8.78
C ILE A 98 -7.52 -8.75 8.16
N GLU A 99 -8.65 -9.38 8.37
CA GLU A 99 -9.96 -8.79 8.07
C GLU A 99 -10.42 -7.89 9.23
N LEU A 100 -10.90 -6.69 8.92
CA LEU A 100 -11.57 -5.73 9.80
C LEU A 100 -12.71 -5.03 9.04
N ASP A 101 -13.61 -4.35 9.74
CA ASP A 101 -14.83 -3.76 9.15
C ASP A 101 -14.58 -2.88 7.91
N ASN A 102 -13.51 -2.07 7.91
CA ASN A 102 -13.15 -1.17 6.80
C ASN A 102 -11.85 -1.57 6.11
N LEU A 103 -11.33 -2.77 6.37
CA LEU A 103 -10.04 -3.19 5.87
C LEU A 103 -10.03 -4.69 5.59
N HIS A 104 -9.91 -5.04 4.31
CA HIS A 104 -9.99 -6.41 3.85
C HIS A 104 -8.63 -7.10 3.84
N LYS A 105 -8.60 -8.36 4.22
CA LYS A 105 -7.40 -9.20 4.17
C LYS A 105 -6.91 -9.32 2.72
N GLY A 106 -5.60 -9.13 2.53
CA GLY A 106 -4.98 -9.07 1.22
C GLY A 106 -5.15 -7.71 0.55
N VAL A 107 -5.08 -7.67 -0.79
CA VAL A 107 -5.18 -6.43 -1.56
C VAL A 107 -6.65 -6.10 -1.83
N PHE A 108 -7.04 -4.87 -1.56
CA PHE A 108 -8.37 -4.35 -1.88
C PHE A 108 -8.28 -2.97 -2.52
N GLY A 109 -9.07 -2.76 -3.56
CA GLY A 109 -9.19 -1.46 -4.23
C GLY A 109 -10.48 -0.76 -3.81
N GLY A 110 -10.37 0.47 -3.32
CA GLY A 110 -11.50 1.32 -2.98
C GLY A 110 -12.23 1.90 -4.18
N ALA A 111 -13.15 2.81 -3.90
CA ALA A 111 -13.88 3.55 -4.92
C ALA A 111 -13.00 4.59 -5.64
N ASP A 112 -13.45 5.04 -6.81
CA ASP A 112 -12.79 6.15 -7.52
C ASP A 112 -13.12 7.49 -6.87
N GLU A 113 -12.09 8.29 -6.69
CA GLU A 113 -12.18 9.67 -6.24
C GLU A 113 -11.82 10.61 -7.39
N ALA A 114 -12.44 11.79 -7.42
CA ALA A 114 -12.08 12.82 -8.40
C ALA A 114 -10.67 13.34 -8.11
N TRP A 115 -9.83 13.41 -9.13
CA TRP A 115 -8.49 13.95 -9.02
C TRP A 115 -8.27 15.01 -10.11
N ARG A 116 -7.70 16.15 -9.72
CA ARG A 116 -7.58 17.34 -10.58
C ARG A 116 -6.13 17.82 -10.76
N GLY A 117 -5.17 17.11 -10.21
CA GLY A 117 -3.81 17.58 -10.09
C GLY A 117 -3.23 17.31 -8.70
N PRO A 118 -1.90 17.41 -8.56
CA PRO A 118 -1.25 17.65 -7.28
C PRO A 118 -1.94 18.80 -6.53
N VAL A 119 -2.32 18.56 -5.27
CA VAL A 119 -2.86 19.57 -4.37
C VAL A 119 -1.95 19.70 -3.15
N GLY A 120 -1.70 20.94 -2.73
CA GLY A 120 -0.74 21.21 -1.65
C GLY A 120 0.69 20.82 -2.03
N GLN A 121 1.33 20.01 -1.20
CA GLN A 121 2.73 19.59 -1.38
C GLN A 121 2.87 18.21 -2.04
N GLN A 122 1.79 17.43 -2.19
CA GLN A 122 1.90 16.05 -2.66
C GLN A 122 1.82 15.97 -4.18
N ARG A 123 2.75 15.24 -4.79
CA ARG A 123 2.79 14.97 -6.24
C ARG A 123 3.05 13.48 -6.51
N PRO A 124 2.55 12.94 -7.64
CA PRO A 124 2.89 11.58 -8.05
C PRO A 124 4.40 11.41 -8.20
N PHE A 125 4.88 10.18 -7.99
CA PHE A 125 6.31 9.87 -8.09
C PHE A 125 6.60 8.65 -8.96
N PRO A 126 7.76 8.61 -9.63
CA PRO A 126 8.17 7.44 -10.39
C PRO A 126 8.44 6.27 -9.45
N SER A 127 7.85 5.11 -9.72
CA SER A 127 8.01 3.91 -8.89
C SER A 127 9.47 3.45 -8.79
N GLN A 128 10.30 3.77 -9.78
CA GLN A 128 11.74 3.49 -9.80
C GLN A 128 12.53 4.28 -8.74
N GLY A 129 11.94 5.35 -8.18
CA GLY A 129 12.50 6.11 -7.07
C GLY A 129 12.38 5.41 -5.71
N LEU A 130 11.58 4.35 -5.61
CA LEU A 130 11.42 3.56 -4.39
C LEU A 130 12.46 2.41 -4.36
N LYS A 131 13.65 2.70 -3.83
CA LYS A 131 14.78 1.75 -3.72
C LYS A 131 15.16 1.40 -2.29
N ILE A 132 14.77 2.22 -1.33
CA ILE A 132 14.95 2.05 0.11
C ILE A 132 13.60 1.70 0.71
N ASP A 133 13.56 0.71 1.60
CA ASP A 133 12.33 0.22 2.20
C ASP A 133 12.23 0.75 3.64
N THR A 134 11.11 0.45 4.28
CA THR A 134 10.81 0.94 5.61
C THR A 134 11.73 0.41 6.72
N PRO A 135 12.29 -0.82 6.67
CA PRO A 135 13.33 -1.23 7.62
C PRO A 135 14.62 -0.40 7.50
N GLU A 136 15.13 -0.14 6.29
CA GLU A 136 16.33 0.67 6.10
C GLU A 136 16.07 2.14 6.46
N ALA A 137 14.93 2.69 6.05
CA ALA A 137 14.51 4.04 6.41
C ALA A 137 14.37 4.18 7.94
N LEU A 138 13.80 3.19 8.62
CA LEU A 138 13.69 3.17 10.09
C LEU A 138 15.06 3.15 10.76
N ASN A 139 16.02 2.37 10.23
CA ASN A 139 17.38 2.33 10.76
C ASN A 139 18.05 3.71 10.68
N THR A 140 18.00 4.36 9.51
CA THR A 140 18.51 5.73 9.33
C THR A 140 17.80 6.70 10.28
N ALA A 141 16.46 6.66 10.31
CA ALA A 141 15.66 7.56 11.13
C ALA A 141 15.93 7.39 12.62
N THR A 142 16.11 6.16 13.10
CA THR A 142 16.38 5.87 14.52
C THR A 142 17.72 6.44 14.96
N LYS A 143 18.74 6.42 14.09
CA LYS A 143 20.04 7.05 14.36
C LYS A 143 19.90 8.56 14.51
N GLU A 144 19.18 9.21 13.59
CA GLU A 144 18.93 10.65 13.64
C GLU A 144 18.05 11.05 14.84
N ALA A 145 17.12 10.18 15.22
CA ALA A 145 16.20 10.39 16.33
C ALA A 145 16.79 10.00 17.69
N ALA A 146 18.06 9.59 17.79
CA ALA A 146 18.65 9.06 19.03
C ALA A 146 18.39 9.95 20.26
N LYS A 147 18.53 11.28 20.11
CA LYS A 147 18.25 12.25 21.18
C LYS A 147 16.77 12.35 21.54
N TYR A 148 15.88 12.24 20.55
CA TYR A 148 14.44 12.21 20.79
C TYR A 148 14.05 10.93 21.54
N LEU A 149 14.61 9.80 21.09
CA LEU A 149 14.36 8.49 21.65
C LEU A 149 14.98 8.29 23.04
N SER A 150 16.06 8.97 23.42
CA SER A 150 16.62 8.84 24.77
C SER A 150 15.76 9.50 25.86
N LYS A 151 14.70 10.24 25.49
CA LYS A 151 13.80 10.87 26.47
C LYS A 151 12.99 9.81 27.23
N PRO A 152 12.77 9.99 28.54
CA PRO A 152 11.95 9.07 29.32
C PRO A 152 10.48 9.12 28.89
N GLY A 153 9.79 7.99 29.00
CA GLY A 153 8.38 7.84 28.63
C GLY A 153 8.15 6.64 27.71
N GLU A 154 6.88 6.33 27.48
CA GLU A 154 6.49 5.30 26.51
C GLU A 154 6.84 5.77 25.09
N LYS A 155 7.39 4.86 24.29
CA LYS A 155 7.72 5.15 22.90
C LYS A 155 6.42 5.21 22.10
N PRO A 156 6.14 6.31 21.40
CA PRO A 156 4.99 6.35 20.52
C PRO A 156 5.13 5.31 19.40
N PRO A 157 4.01 4.80 18.86
CA PRO A 157 4.03 3.90 17.71
C PRO A 157 4.69 4.57 16.50
N ILE A 158 5.21 3.77 15.59
CA ILE A 158 5.83 4.27 14.37
C ILE A 158 4.80 4.29 13.25
N THR A 159 4.77 5.37 12.48
CA THR A 159 3.99 5.49 11.25
C THR A 159 4.97 5.81 10.12
N PHE A 160 4.77 5.19 8.97
CA PHE A 160 5.51 5.45 7.74
C PHE A 160 4.63 6.18 6.73
N LEU A 161 5.19 7.17 6.05
CA LEU A 161 4.59 7.81 4.89
C LEU A 161 5.66 7.98 3.81
N LEU A 162 5.49 7.33 2.67
CA LEU A 162 6.18 7.66 1.43
C LEU A 162 5.39 8.75 0.72
N GLU A 163 6.04 9.87 0.42
CA GLU A 163 5.46 10.92 -0.40
C GLU A 163 6.54 11.58 -1.26
N SER A 164 6.12 12.26 -2.32
CA SER A 164 6.98 13.19 -3.03
C SER A 164 6.46 14.61 -2.87
N THR A 165 7.38 15.53 -2.58
CA THR A 165 7.08 16.95 -2.43
C THR A 165 8.02 17.80 -3.27
N PRO A 166 7.72 19.08 -3.53
CA PRO A 166 8.65 20.00 -4.20
C PRO A 166 9.95 20.24 -3.41
N ARG A 167 9.98 19.95 -2.10
CA ARG A 167 11.14 20.17 -1.22
C ARG A 167 12.31 19.25 -1.56
N PHE A 168 12.02 18.05 -2.08
CA PHE A 168 13.03 17.02 -2.34
C PHE A 168 12.92 16.51 -3.77
N PRO A 169 14.05 16.19 -4.43
CA PRO A 169 14.05 15.73 -5.82
C PRO A 169 13.40 14.35 -5.96
N ASN A 170 13.65 13.46 -4.99
CA ASN A 170 13.18 12.07 -4.95
C ASN A 170 11.95 11.91 -4.03
N PRO A 171 11.19 10.81 -4.15
CA PRO A 171 10.25 10.43 -3.08
C PRO A 171 11.01 10.18 -1.78
N VAL A 172 10.34 10.44 -0.65
CA VAL A 172 10.95 10.38 0.68
C VAL A 172 10.10 9.56 1.63
N TRP A 173 10.74 8.73 2.44
CA TRP A 173 10.13 8.12 3.61
C TRP A 173 10.14 9.10 4.76
N ARG A 174 8.96 9.49 5.24
CA ARG A 174 8.81 10.07 6.57
C ARG A 174 8.57 8.95 7.55
N VAL A 175 9.51 8.79 8.47
CA VAL A 175 9.40 7.92 9.63
C VAL A 175 8.91 8.77 10.78
N LEU A 176 7.70 8.51 11.24
CA LEU A 176 6.99 9.34 12.21
C LEU A 176 6.80 8.57 13.52
N TRP A 177 7.02 9.26 14.64
CA TRP A 177 6.77 8.76 15.99
C TRP A 177 5.44 9.34 16.49
N GLY A 178 4.37 8.56 16.31
CA GLY A 178 3.00 8.84 16.71
C GLY A 178 1.99 7.93 15.99
N PRO A 179 0.72 7.93 16.44
CA PRO A 179 -0.28 6.98 15.96
C PRO A 179 -0.75 7.24 14.52
N SER A 180 -0.49 8.44 13.99
CA SER A 180 -0.81 8.83 12.62
C SER A 180 0.12 9.96 12.15
N VAL A 181 0.06 10.30 10.86
CA VAL A 181 0.79 11.44 10.28
C VAL A 181 0.45 12.76 10.99
N SER A 182 -0.82 12.98 11.33
CA SER A 182 -1.30 14.22 11.97
C SER A 182 -1.05 14.27 13.48
N ALA A 183 -0.90 13.12 14.13
CA ALA A 183 -0.67 13.02 15.57
C ALA A 183 0.81 12.76 15.94
N ALA A 184 1.69 12.65 14.93
CA ALA A 184 3.12 12.47 15.11
C ALA A 184 3.74 13.59 15.95
N LYS A 185 4.61 13.22 16.89
CA LYS A 185 5.34 14.16 17.76
C LYS A 185 6.75 14.44 17.28
N TYR A 186 7.26 13.59 16.40
CA TYR A 186 8.58 13.70 15.82
C TYR A 186 8.58 12.96 14.50
N SER A 187 9.36 13.43 13.53
CA SER A 187 9.56 12.75 12.28
C SER A 187 10.98 12.93 11.76
N VAL A 188 11.46 11.92 11.05
CA VAL A 188 12.68 12.02 10.24
C VAL A 188 12.31 11.68 8.81
N THR A 189 12.79 12.51 7.89
CA THR A 189 12.63 12.33 6.45
C THR A 189 13.89 11.69 5.89
N VAL A 190 13.73 10.59 5.15
CA VAL A 190 14.80 9.79 4.54
C VAL A 190 14.55 9.70 3.04
N ASP A 191 15.59 9.90 2.22
CA ASP A 191 15.49 9.74 0.77
C ASP A 191 15.15 8.28 0.40
N ALA A 192 14.06 8.05 -0.34
CA ALA A 192 13.63 6.70 -0.68
C ALA A 192 14.45 6.05 -1.80
N THR A 193 15.36 6.80 -2.43
CA THR A 193 16.30 6.32 -3.46
C THR A 193 17.69 6.04 -2.87
N THR A 194 18.21 6.90 -2.00
CA THR A 194 19.59 6.79 -1.47
C THR A 194 19.67 6.28 -0.03
N GLY A 195 18.64 6.56 0.77
CA GLY A 195 18.58 6.20 2.19
C GLY A 195 19.19 7.26 3.10
N ASP A 196 19.56 8.42 2.53
CA ASP A 196 20.15 9.52 3.27
C ASP A 196 19.10 10.25 4.12
N PRO A 197 19.46 10.72 5.32
CA PRO A 197 18.59 11.59 6.10
C PRO A 197 18.54 12.98 5.46
N LEU A 198 17.33 13.52 5.28
CA LEU A 198 17.09 14.79 4.60
C LEU A 198 16.57 15.89 5.53
N ALA A 199 15.73 15.54 6.49
CA ALA A 199 15.13 16.49 7.43
C ALA A 199 14.66 15.79 8.72
N ARG A 200 14.41 16.60 9.75
CA ARG A 200 13.80 16.16 11.02
C ARG A 200 12.93 17.29 11.56
N ASP A 201 11.72 16.95 11.98
CA ASP A 201 10.67 17.89 12.42
C ASP A 201 9.96 17.36 13.69
#